data_AF-A0A7Y4SY12-F1
#
_entry.id   AF-A0A7Y4SY12-F1
#
_cell.length_a   1.000
_cell.length_b   1.000
_cell.length_c   1.000
_cell.angle_alpha   90.00
_cell.angle_beta   90.00
_cell.angle_gamma   90.00
#
_symmetry.space_group_name_H-M   'P 1'
#
loop_
_entity.id
_entity.type
_entity.pdbx_description
1 polymer ?
#
loop_
_entity_poly.entity_id
_entity_poly.type
_entity_poly.pdbx_seq_one_letter_code
_entity_poly.pdbx_strand_id
1 'polypeptide(L)'
;MASLWKESGRPLLPVGVLLLACGTLAAGLELPVVTLRSGLAHDDYSVLGGIADLARSGEVLLALIVLAFSVVFPITKLGALALVLFRPVEEQRRTRLVRSLERLGRWSMLDVFVIAILIGSVHLGILSEAYAERGIYVFGAGILLSMLATIAVQRLLTSPRELVRVPVANRAERWASLTALCLFALGLFLPLMVVEKFRFWDHEYSVWSASRRMLDEGEYVLGAAVLFFVVLLPLARLAGIVLLRWSRAPERFARAVLELEKWAMLDVFGLALLVVVAKLGALASVETRSGFWVLLAAAALSLRDTWALRRESSTRRAA
;
A
#
# COMPACT_ATOMS: atom_id res chain seq x y z
N MET A 1 23.37 -9.26 -26.35
CA MET A 1 22.31 -9.77 -25.43
C MET A 1 20.96 -9.41 -26.02
N ALA A 2 19.97 -10.30 -25.94
CA ALA A 2 18.63 -10.02 -26.43
C ALA A 2 17.81 -9.30 -25.34
N SER A 3 16.75 -8.59 -25.75
CA SER A 3 15.78 -8.05 -24.79
C SER A 3 14.91 -9.19 -24.26
N LEU A 4 14.37 -9.04 -23.04
CA LEU A 4 13.44 -10.03 -22.47
C LEU A 4 12.30 -10.34 -23.43
N TRP A 5 11.79 -9.32 -24.12
CA TRP A 5 10.76 -9.48 -25.14
C TRP A 5 11.11 -10.53 -26.20
N LYS A 6 12.37 -10.56 -26.67
CA LYS A 6 12.82 -11.54 -27.66
C LYS A 6 13.13 -12.89 -27.01
N GLU A 7 13.73 -12.89 -25.82
CA GLU A 7 14.14 -14.11 -25.10
C GLU A 7 12.94 -14.95 -24.64
N SER A 8 11.86 -14.31 -24.20
CA SER A 8 10.66 -15.00 -23.69
C SER A 8 9.56 -15.17 -24.74
N GLY A 9 9.86 -15.00 -26.04
CA GLY A 9 8.90 -15.25 -27.12
C GLY A 9 7.73 -14.25 -27.22
N ARG A 10 7.99 -12.94 -27.03
CA ARG A 10 7.00 -11.83 -27.10
C ARG A 10 5.91 -11.94 -26.01
N PRO A 11 6.25 -11.63 -24.75
CA PRO A 11 5.34 -11.78 -23.63
C PRO A 11 4.21 -10.73 -23.69
N LEU A 12 3.10 -11.08 -24.34
CA LEU A 12 1.96 -10.19 -24.55
C LEU A 12 1.30 -9.74 -23.25
N LEU A 13 1.20 -10.63 -22.25
CA LEU A 13 0.55 -10.32 -20.97
C LEU A 13 1.30 -9.24 -20.16
N PRO A 14 2.61 -9.36 -19.87
CA PRO A 14 3.37 -8.32 -19.19
C PRO A 14 3.36 -6.97 -19.91
N VAL A 15 3.40 -6.96 -21.25
CA VAL A 15 3.28 -5.71 -22.03
C VAL A 15 1.88 -5.13 -21.95
N GLY A 16 0.83 -5.95 -22.11
CA GLY A 16 -0.54 -5.49 -22.00
C GLY A 16 -0.85 -4.85 -20.64
N VAL A 17 -0.43 -5.52 -19.55
CA VAL A 17 -0.60 -4.99 -18.19
C VAL A 17 0.21 -3.70 -17.99
N LEU A 18 1.43 -3.62 -18.52
CA LEU A 18 2.25 -2.41 -18.45
C LEU A 18 1.60 -1.23 -19.20
N LEU A 19 1.10 -1.45 -20.41
CA LEU A 19 0.43 -0.40 -21.20
C LEU A 19 -0.88 0.07 -20.53
N LEU A 20 -1.67 -0.87 -20.00
CA LEU A 20 -2.87 -0.55 -19.23
C LEU A 20 -2.54 0.24 -17.96
N ALA A 21 -1.46 -0.11 -17.26
CA ALA A 21 -0.99 0.63 -16.09
C ALA A 21 -0.58 2.06 -16.46
N CYS A 22 0.13 2.25 -17.57
CA CYS A 22 0.51 3.59 -18.05
C CYS A 22 -0.72 4.43 -18.39
N GLY A 23 -1.68 3.87 -19.13
CA GLY A 23 -2.88 4.60 -19.56
C GLY A 23 -3.79 4.99 -18.39
N THR A 24 -4.03 4.07 -17.46
CA THR A 24 -4.86 4.35 -16.27
C THR A 24 -4.17 5.28 -15.28
N LEU A 25 -2.85 5.17 -15.09
CA LEU A 25 -2.11 6.13 -14.27
C LEU A 25 -2.17 7.54 -14.86
N ALA A 26 -1.92 7.70 -16.16
CA ALA A 26 -1.99 9.00 -16.82
C ALA A 26 -3.38 9.63 -16.69
N ALA A 27 -4.44 8.87 -16.99
CA ALA A 27 -5.81 9.33 -16.83
C ALA A 27 -6.15 9.68 -15.37
N GLY A 28 -5.73 8.84 -14.42
CA GLY A 28 -6.02 9.04 -12.99
C GLY A 28 -5.35 10.28 -12.39
N LEU A 29 -4.21 10.72 -12.94
CA LEU A 29 -3.52 11.94 -12.50
C LEU A 29 -4.25 13.23 -12.92
N GLU A 30 -4.95 13.20 -14.05
CA GLU A 30 -5.66 14.36 -14.61
C GLU A 30 -7.12 14.43 -14.15
N LEU A 31 -7.76 13.28 -13.94
CA LEU A 31 -9.16 13.22 -13.52
C LEU A 31 -9.36 13.78 -12.10
N PRO A 32 -10.52 14.40 -11.81
CA PRO A 32 -10.87 14.84 -10.46
C PRO A 32 -10.83 13.68 -9.47
N VAL A 33 -10.11 13.87 -8.37
CA VAL A 33 -9.97 12.89 -7.27
C VAL A 33 -10.94 13.21 -6.14
N VAL A 34 -11.15 14.49 -5.87
CA VAL A 34 -12.06 14.96 -4.83
C VAL A 34 -12.80 16.20 -5.30
N THR A 35 -14.08 16.27 -5.00
CA THR A 35 -14.90 17.47 -5.19
C THR A 35 -15.22 18.05 -3.83
N LEU A 36 -14.84 19.30 -3.61
CA LEU A 36 -15.23 20.05 -2.41
C LEU A 36 -16.49 20.85 -2.72
N ARG A 37 -17.54 20.65 -1.92
CA ARG A 37 -18.75 21.47 -2.00
C ARG A 37 -18.76 22.52 -0.89
N SER A 38 -18.87 23.78 -1.27
CA SER A 38 -19.05 24.91 -0.36
C SER A 38 -20.25 25.74 -0.80
N GLY A 39 -21.42 25.44 -0.23
CA GLY A 39 -22.68 26.08 -0.62
C GLY A 39 -23.08 25.74 -2.06
N LEU A 40 -23.02 26.73 -2.95
CA LEU A 40 -23.34 26.59 -4.39
C LEU A 40 -22.09 26.38 -5.27
N ALA A 41 -20.88 26.52 -4.70
CA ALA A 41 -19.63 26.32 -5.43
C ALA A 41 -19.20 24.84 -5.39
N HIS A 42 -18.69 24.35 -6.51
CA HIS A 42 -18.14 23.02 -6.68
C HIS A 42 -16.73 23.15 -7.24
N ASP A 43 -15.73 22.79 -6.44
CA ASP A 43 -14.33 22.81 -6.84
C ASP A 43 -13.80 21.38 -6.94
N ASP A 44 -13.42 21.00 -8.16
CA ASP A 44 -12.90 19.68 -8.50
C ASP A 44 -11.36 19.71 -8.45
N TYR A 45 -10.76 18.83 -7.65
CA TYR A 45 -9.31 18.74 -7.49
C TYR A 45 -8.80 17.40 -8.02
N SER A 46 -7.95 17.44 -9.06
CA SER A 46 -7.16 16.28 -9.50
C SER A 46 -5.86 16.15 -8.69
N VAL A 47 -5.12 15.05 -8.84
CA VAL A 47 -3.80 14.90 -8.18
C VAL A 47 -2.86 16.02 -8.60
N LEU A 48 -2.79 16.31 -9.90
CA LEU A 48 -1.95 17.37 -10.44
C LEU A 48 -2.43 18.76 -10.03
N GLY A 49 -3.75 18.97 -10.00
CA GLY A 49 -4.37 20.20 -9.50
C GLY A 49 -3.99 20.46 -8.05
N GLY A 50 -4.15 19.46 -7.18
CA GLY A 50 -3.77 19.55 -5.77
C GLY A 50 -2.28 19.85 -5.57
N ILE A 51 -1.38 19.23 -6.34
CA ILE A 51 0.06 19.56 -6.30
C ILE A 51 0.30 21.03 -6.68
N ALA A 52 -0.36 21.52 -7.73
CA ALA A 52 -0.23 22.89 -8.19
C ALA A 52 -0.76 23.90 -7.16
N ASP A 53 -1.89 23.60 -6.50
CA ASP A 53 -2.45 24.43 -5.44
C ASP A 53 -1.56 24.49 -4.21
N LEU A 54 -1.02 23.34 -3.76
CA LEU A 54 -0.06 23.30 -2.66
C LEU A 54 1.20 24.14 -2.97
N ALA A 55 1.68 24.08 -4.21
CA ALA A 55 2.83 24.90 -4.60
C ALA A 55 2.50 26.40 -4.59
N ARG A 56 1.30 26.78 -5.04
CA ARG A 56 0.81 28.18 -5.03
C ARG A 56 0.53 28.69 -3.62
N SER A 57 0.10 27.83 -2.69
CA SER A 57 -0.17 28.20 -1.30
C SER A 57 1.10 28.36 -0.45
N GLY A 58 2.29 28.19 -1.04
CA GLY A 58 3.57 28.28 -0.32
C GLY A 58 3.99 26.98 0.37
N GLU A 59 3.17 25.93 0.31
CA GLU A 59 3.43 24.60 0.89
C GLU A 59 4.33 23.75 -0.02
N VAL A 60 5.46 24.34 -0.46
CA VAL A 60 6.35 23.76 -1.49
C VAL A 60 6.91 22.40 -1.06
N LEU A 61 7.27 22.25 0.21
CA LEU A 61 7.77 20.97 0.72
C LEU A 61 6.72 19.87 0.57
N LEU A 62 5.46 20.17 0.89
CA LEU A 62 4.37 19.20 0.78
C LEU A 62 4.05 18.88 -0.69
N ALA A 63 4.04 19.90 -1.55
CA ALA A 63 3.86 19.72 -3.00
C ALA A 63 4.94 18.78 -3.58
N LEU A 64 6.20 18.96 -3.19
CA LEU A 64 7.32 18.11 -3.63
C LEU A 64 7.17 16.67 -3.14
N ILE A 65 6.73 16.47 -1.90
CA ILE A 65 6.49 15.12 -1.35
C ILE A 65 5.38 14.44 -2.15
N VAL A 66 4.24 15.10 -2.36
CA VAL A 66 3.11 14.51 -3.10
C VAL A 66 3.50 14.24 -4.56
N LEU A 67 4.19 15.16 -5.22
CA LEU A 67 4.71 14.97 -6.59
C LEU A 67 5.66 13.77 -6.67
N ALA A 68 6.57 13.65 -5.72
CA ALA A 68 7.54 12.56 -5.71
C ALA A 68 6.85 11.19 -5.60
N PHE A 69 5.89 11.05 -4.69
CA PHE A 69 5.24 9.77 -4.42
C PHE A 69 4.10 9.42 -5.39
N SER A 70 3.28 10.40 -5.80
CA SER A 70 2.11 10.13 -6.64
C SER A 70 2.36 10.22 -8.14
N VAL A 71 3.46 10.88 -8.56
CA VAL A 71 3.78 11.08 -9.99
C VAL A 71 5.13 10.48 -10.34
N VAL A 72 6.21 11.03 -9.78
CA VAL A 72 7.59 10.68 -10.18
C VAL A 72 7.86 9.20 -9.92
N PHE A 73 7.48 8.69 -8.76
CA PHE A 73 7.75 7.32 -8.36
C PHE A 73 7.01 6.28 -9.23
N PRO A 74 5.68 6.36 -9.43
CA PRO A 74 4.96 5.46 -10.33
C PRO A 74 5.47 5.51 -11.78
N ILE A 75 5.74 6.71 -12.31
CA ILE A 75 6.26 6.87 -13.69
C ILE A 75 7.65 6.23 -13.81
N THR A 76 8.54 6.49 -12.85
CA THR A 76 9.89 5.90 -12.84
C THR A 76 9.83 4.38 -12.76
N LYS A 77 8.91 3.84 -11.95
CA LYS A 77 8.68 2.39 -11.82
C LYS A 77 8.23 1.78 -13.14
N LEU A 78 7.22 2.33 -13.81
CA LEU A 78 6.73 1.86 -15.10
C LEU A 78 7.80 1.98 -16.20
N GLY A 79 8.54 3.09 -16.23
CA GLY A 79 9.66 3.30 -17.14
C GLY A 79 10.79 2.29 -16.95
N ALA A 80 11.13 1.97 -15.70
CA ALA A 80 12.14 0.97 -15.39
C ALA A 80 11.70 -0.45 -15.80
N LEU A 81 10.42 -0.79 -15.65
CA LEU A 81 9.86 -2.05 -16.17
C LEU A 81 9.91 -2.10 -17.70
N ALA A 82 9.56 -1.01 -18.37
CA ALA A 82 9.64 -0.90 -19.82
C ALA A 82 11.08 -1.08 -20.32
N LEU A 83 12.06 -0.45 -19.65
CA LEU A 83 13.48 -0.60 -19.96
C LEU A 83 13.92 -2.07 -19.86
N VAL A 84 13.57 -2.75 -18.78
CA VAL A 84 13.90 -4.17 -18.57
C VAL A 84 13.29 -5.07 -19.65
N LEU A 85 12.08 -4.75 -20.12
CA LEU A 85 11.34 -5.57 -21.06
C LEU A 85 11.80 -5.40 -22.51
N PHE A 86 12.02 -4.15 -22.93
CA PHE A 86 12.29 -3.80 -24.33
C PHE A 86 13.77 -3.62 -24.65
N ARG A 87 14.61 -3.22 -23.69
CA ARG A 87 16.04 -3.02 -23.94
C ARG A 87 16.87 -4.24 -23.53
N PRO A 88 17.96 -4.53 -24.26
CA PRO A 88 18.91 -5.56 -23.85
C PRO A 88 19.73 -5.05 -22.66
N VAL A 89 19.23 -5.32 -21.45
CA VAL A 89 19.93 -5.04 -20.19
C VAL A 89 20.69 -6.30 -19.76
N GLU A 90 21.91 -6.11 -19.24
CA GLU A 90 22.71 -7.17 -18.61
C GLU A 90 21.91 -7.93 -17.55
N GLU A 91 22.02 -9.25 -17.52
CA GLU A 91 21.18 -10.14 -16.70
C GLU A 91 21.28 -9.83 -15.19
N GLN A 92 22.49 -9.55 -14.71
CA GLN A 92 22.70 -9.16 -13.31
C GLN A 92 22.03 -7.82 -12.98
N ARG A 93 22.19 -6.82 -13.85
CA ARG A 93 21.57 -5.49 -13.69
C ARG A 93 20.05 -5.58 -13.80
N ARG A 94 19.53 -6.39 -14.71
CA ARG A 94 18.10 -6.67 -14.92
C ARG A 94 17.47 -7.27 -13.66
N THR A 95 18.11 -8.29 -13.10
CA THR A 95 17.66 -8.94 -11.87
C THR A 95 17.71 -7.99 -10.67
N ARG A 96 18.77 -7.18 -10.54
CA ARG A 96 18.88 -6.15 -9.49
C ARG A 96 17.78 -5.10 -9.62
N LEU A 97 17.55 -4.56 -10.82
CA LEU A 97 16.51 -3.55 -11.06
C LEU A 97 15.13 -4.08 -10.71
N VAL A 98 14.73 -5.26 -11.19
CA VAL A 98 13.40 -5.82 -10.87
C VAL A 98 13.26 -6.14 -9.39
N ARG A 99 14.30 -6.67 -8.72
CA ARG A 99 14.27 -6.87 -7.26
C ARG A 99 14.16 -5.54 -6.49
N SER A 100 14.81 -4.48 -6.95
CA SER A 100 14.67 -3.14 -6.36
C SER A 100 13.26 -2.58 -6.56
N LEU A 101 12.71 -2.71 -7.78
CA LEU A 101 11.34 -2.29 -8.10
C LEU A 101 10.28 -3.06 -7.29
N GLU A 102 10.49 -4.34 -7.00
CA GLU A 102 9.63 -5.11 -6.11
C GLU A 102 9.65 -4.56 -4.68
N ARG A 103 10.84 -4.29 -4.14
CA ARG A 103 10.98 -3.74 -2.77
C ARG A 103 10.34 -2.36 -2.65
N LEU A 104 10.50 -1.54 -3.68
CA LEU A 104 9.92 -0.21 -3.80
C LEU A 104 8.42 -0.29 -4.09
N GLY A 105 7.96 -1.31 -4.81
CA GLY A 105 6.57 -1.49 -5.22
C GLY A 105 5.57 -1.49 -4.05
N ARG A 106 5.99 -1.96 -2.87
CA ARG A 106 5.16 -1.90 -1.65
C ARG A 106 4.86 -0.46 -1.20
N TRP A 107 5.76 0.47 -1.45
CA TRP A 107 5.59 1.89 -1.07
C TRP A 107 4.68 2.65 -2.05
N SER A 108 4.44 2.07 -3.23
CA SER A 108 3.67 2.68 -4.31
C SER A 108 2.19 2.86 -4.03
N MET A 109 1.63 2.21 -3.00
CA MET A 109 0.21 2.37 -2.63
C MET A 109 0.03 3.27 -1.41
N LEU A 110 1.10 3.77 -0.81
CA LEU A 110 1.01 4.62 0.38
C LEU A 110 0.14 5.84 0.12
N ASP A 111 0.34 6.47 -1.02
CA ASP A 111 -0.41 7.62 -1.51
C ASP A 111 -1.91 7.32 -1.61
N VAL A 112 -2.30 6.21 -2.21
CA VAL A 112 -3.71 5.78 -2.29
C VAL A 112 -4.29 5.54 -0.90
N PHE A 113 -3.54 4.90 0.02
CA PHE A 113 -4.02 4.67 1.39
C PHE A 113 -4.17 5.96 2.18
N VAL A 114 -3.20 6.87 2.07
CA VAL A 114 -3.28 8.17 2.74
C VAL A 114 -4.50 8.93 2.23
N ILE A 115 -4.74 8.98 0.92
CA ILE A 115 -5.93 9.65 0.36
C ILE A 115 -7.21 8.95 0.83
N ALA A 116 -7.28 7.62 0.81
CA ALA A 116 -8.46 6.87 1.24
C ALA A 116 -8.81 7.12 2.71
N ILE A 117 -7.81 7.09 3.59
CA ILE A 117 -7.99 7.38 5.02
C ILE A 117 -8.34 8.86 5.22
N LEU A 118 -7.73 9.79 4.47
CA LEU A 118 -8.06 11.21 4.54
C LEU A 118 -9.51 11.46 4.10
N ILE A 119 -9.99 10.88 3.00
CA ILE A 119 -11.40 11.00 2.57
C ILE A 119 -12.34 10.42 3.62
N GLY A 120 -12.04 9.23 4.16
CA GLY A 120 -12.79 8.67 5.29
C GLY A 120 -12.73 9.56 6.54
N SER A 121 -11.64 10.34 6.68
CA SER A 121 -11.45 11.31 7.77
C SER A 121 -12.13 12.67 7.52
N VAL A 122 -12.41 13.05 6.26
CA VAL A 122 -13.13 14.29 5.95
C VAL A 122 -14.62 14.14 6.28
N HIS A 123 -15.16 12.94 6.12
CA HIS A 123 -16.53 12.58 6.56
C HIS A 123 -16.72 12.59 8.09
N LEU A 124 -15.67 12.91 8.84
CA LEU A 124 -15.71 13.23 10.27
C LEU A 124 -16.16 14.68 10.53
N GLY A 125 -16.38 15.44 9.45
CA GLY A 125 -17.18 16.65 9.42
C GLY A 125 -16.43 17.93 9.76
N ILE A 126 -15.11 17.97 9.61
CA ILE A 126 -14.30 19.14 10.03
C ILE A 126 -14.29 20.24 8.97
N LEU A 127 -14.47 19.93 7.69
CA LEU A 127 -14.59 20.90 6.58
C LEU A 127 -15.47 20.28 5.49
N SER A 128 -16.26 21.12 4.79
CA SER A 128 -16.95 20.93 3.49
C SER A 128 -17.22 19.49 3.01
N GLU A 129 -18.46 19.17 2.63
CA GLU A 129 -18.81 17.88 2.01
C GLU A 129 -17.83 17.56 0.87
N ALA A 130 -16.95 16.57 1.09
CA ALA A 130 -15.92 16.16 0.16
C ALA A 130 -16.26 14.78 -0.36
N TYR A 131 -16.45 14.68 -1.66
CA TYR A 131 -16.85 13.43 -2.31
C TYR A 131 -15.69 12.85 -3.10
N ALA A 132 -15.54 11.52 -3.07
CA ALA A 132 -14.55 10.87 -3.90
C ALA A 132 -15.04 10.87 -5.36
N GLU A 133 -14.16 11.27 -6.27
CA GLU A 133 -14.48 11.34 -7.70
C GLU A 133 -13.81 10.23 -8.49
N ARG A 134 -14.22 10.10 -9.76
CA ARG A 134 -13.74 9.02 -10.65
C ARG A 134 -12.21 8.89 -10.73
N GLY A 135 -11.49 9.99 -10.59
CA GLY A 135 -10.03 10.02 -10.65
C GLY A 135 -9.36 9.16 -9.58
N ILE A 136 -9.90 9.07 -8.35
CA ILE A 136 -9.29 8.24 -7.31
C ILE A 136 -9.30 6.75 -7.68
N TYR A 137 -10.40 6.29 -8.29
CA TYR A 137 -10.55 4.89 -8.65
C TYR A 137 -9.68 4.55 -9.86
N VAL A 138 -9.58 5.44 -10.85
CA VAL A 138 -8.72 5.26 -12.03
C VAL A 138 -7.24 5.31 -11.64
N PHE A 139 -6.85 6.25 -10.77
CA PHE A 139 -5.50 6.35 -10.21
C PHE A 139 -5.14 5.09 -9.41
N GLY A 140 -6.00 4.68 -8.49
CA GLY A 140 -5.83 3.45 -7.70
C GLY A 140 -5.69 2.20 -8.57
N ALA A 141 -6.51 2.08 -9.63
CA ALA A 141 -6.39 1.00 -10.59
C ALA A 141 -5.05 1.02 -11.33
N GLY A 142 -4.54 2.19 -11.73
CA GLY A 142 -3.22 2.32 -12.36
C GLY A 142 -2.08 1.90 -11.44
N ILE A 143 -2.14 2.25 -10.16
CA ILE A 143 -1.18 1.80 -9.16
C ILE A 143 -1.24 0.27 -8.99
N LEU A 144 -2.44 -0.32 -8.89
CA LEU A 144 -2.60 -1.78 -8.79
C LEU A 144 -2.08 -2.50 -10.03
N LEU A 145 -2.38 -1.99 -11.23
CA LEU A 145 -1.86 -2.51 -12.49
C LEU A 145 -0.33 -2.40 -12.56
N SER A 146 0.27 -1.34 -12.00
CA SER A 146 1.74 -1.22 -11.89
C SER A 146 2.36 -2.35 -11.04
N MET A 147 1.67 -2.78 -9.98
CA MET A 147 2.10 -3.91 -9.16
C MET A 147 1.99 -5.22 -9.93
N LEU A 148 0.87 -5.42 -10.63
CA LEU A 148 0.67 -6.58 -11.50
C LEU A 148 1.71 -6.65 -12.62
N ALA A 149 2.04 -5.51 -13.25
CA ALA A 149 3.10 -5.42 -14.25
C ALA A 149 4.46 -5.84 -13.68
N THR A 150 4.77 -5.39 -12.46
CA THR A 150 6.02 -5.76 -11.76
C THR A 150 6.09 -7.27 -11.54
N ILE A 151 5.00 -7.88 -11.04
CA ILE A 151 4.91 -9.33 -10.80
C ILE A 151 5.02 -10.11 -12.12
N ALA A 152 4.33 -9.65 -13.17
CA ALA A 152 4.34 -10.29 -14.47
C ALA A 152 5.75 -10.29 -15.10
N VAL A 153 6.47 -9.16 -15.05
CA VAL A 153 7.87 -9.06 -15.51
C VAL A 153 8.80 -9.90 -14.64
N GLN A 154 8.60 -9.95 -13.32
CA GLN A 154 9.40 -10.77 -12.42
C GLN A 154 9.26 -12.28 -12.71
N ARG A 155 8.05 -12.74 -13.03
CA ARG A 155 7.79 -14.14 -13.39
C ARG A 155 8.53 -14.57 -14.67
N LEU A 156 8.82 -13.63 -15.58
CA LEU A 156 9.67 -13.91 -16.74
C LEU A 156 11.14 -14.11 -16.36
N LEU A 157 11.61 -13.47 -15.29
CA LEU A 157 12.99 -13.53 -14.83
C LEU A 157 13.29 -14.71 -13.91
N THR A 158 12.29 -15.17 -13.16
CA THR A 158 12.49 -16.15 -12.08
C THR A 158 12.06 -17.54 -12.56
N SER A 159 13.01 -18.46 -12.70
CA SER A 159 12.68 -19.85 -13.05
C SER A 159 11.94 -20.56 -11.90
N PRO A 160 11.03 -21.51 -12.16
CA PRO A 160 10.07 -22.06 -11.17
C PRO A 160 10.64 -22.90 -9.99
N ARG A 161 11.96 -22.93 -9.76
CA ARG A 161 12.63 -23.99 -9.00
C ARG A 161 13.39 -23.56 -7.74
N GLU A 162 13.17 -22.37 -7.19
CA GLU A 162 13.62 -22.12 -5.82
C GLU A 162 12.65 -22.82 -4.86
N LEU A 163 13.07 -23.95 -4.28
CA LEU A 163 12.38 -24.62 -3.19
C LEU A 163 12.20 -23.62 -2.04
N VAL A 164 10.95 -23.28 -1.73
CA VAL A 164 10.61 -22.42 -0.60
C VAL A 164 10.84 -23.22 0.67
N ARG A 165 12.05 -23.13 1.24
CA ARG A 165 12.33 -23.71 2.55
C ARG A 165 11.90 -22.74 3.63
N VAL A 166 10.79 -23.06 4.30
CA VAL A 166 10.34 -22.32 5.48
C VAL A 166 11.30 -22.68 6.63
N PRO A 167 11.99 -21.70 7.24
CA PRO A 167 12.83 -21.96 8.40
C PRO A 167 12.00 -22.52 9.56
N VAL A 168 12.59 -23.42 10.34
CA VAL A 168 11.92 -23.95 11.53
C VAL A 168 11.95 -22.86 12.60
N ALA A 169 10.78 -22.28 12.89
CA ALA A 169 10.69 -21.17 13.83
C ALA A 169 10.95 -21.62 15.28
N ASN A 170 11.77 -20.84 15.98
CA ASN A 170 12.05 -21.01 17.40
C ASN A 170 10.84 -20.61 18.27
N ARG A 171 10.83 -21.02 19.55
CA ARG A 171 9.72 -20.71 20.47
C ARG A 171 9.43 -19.21 20.54
N ALA A 172 10.46 -18.37 20.59
CA ALA A 172 10.33 -16.92 20.60
C ALA A 172 9.62 -16.38 19.35
N GLU A 173 10.00 -16.86 18.15
CA GLU A 173 9.42 -16.45 16.86
C GLU A 173 7.97 -16.89 16.70
N ARG A 174 7.63 -18.07 17.22
CA ARG A 174 6.24 -18.53 17.30
C ARG A 174 5.41 -17.52 18.09
N TRP A 175 5.71 -17.33 19.38
CA TRP A 175 4.94 -16.41 20.22
C TRP A 175 4.89 -14.98 19.65
N ALA A 176 6.00 -14.49 19.13
CA ALA A 176 6.10 -13.25 18.38
C ALA A 176 5.05 -13.08 17.27
N SER A 177 4.90 -14.07 16.39
CA SER A 177 3.93 -14.00 15.28
C SER A 177 2.49 -14.04 15.77
N LEU A 178 2.24 -14.80 16.85
CA LEU A 178 0.92 -14.86 17.47
C LEU A 178 0.57 -13.52 18.13
N THR A 179 1.53 -12.90 18.83
CA THR A 179 1.37 -11.55 19.40
C THR A 179 1.08 -10.54 18.30
N ALA A 180 1.78 -10.58 17.16
CA ALA A 180 1.52 -9.69 16.03
C ALA A 180 0.09 -9.85 15.49
N LEU A 181 -0.40 -11.08 15.33
CA LEU A 181 -1.77 -11.37 14.90
C LEU A 181 -2.81 -10.85 15.91
N CYS A 182 -2.61 -11.10 17.20
CA CYS A 182 -3.53 -10.64 18.25
C CYS A 182 -3.55 -9.11 18.37
N LEU A 183 -2.39 -8.46 18.36
CA LEU A 183 -2.31 -6.99 18.40
C LEU A 183 -2.95 -6.37 17.16
N PHE A 184 -2.70 -6.93 15.98
CA PHE A 184 -3.35 -6.45 14.76
C PHE A 184 -4.87 -6.58 14.84
N ALA A 185 -5.37 -7.78 15.18
CA ALA A 185 -6.80 -8.03 15.32
C ALA A 185 -7.47 -7.11 16.35
N LEU A 186 -6.82 -6.88 17.50
CA LEU A 186 -7.31 -5.98 18.53
C LEU A 186 -7.28 -4.51 18.08
N GLY A 187 -6.18 -4.08 17.47
CA GLY A 187 -5.97 -2.69 17.03
C GLY A 187 -6.96 -2.23 15.95
N LEU A 188 -7.55 -3.15 15.18
CA LEU A 188 -8.59 -2.82 14.21
C LEU A 188 -9.86 -2.23 14.84
N PHE A 189 -10.18 -2.64 16.07
CA PHE A 189 -11.40 -2.22 16.77
C PHE A 189 -11.14 -1.10 17.79
N LEU A 190 -9.92 -1.01 18.31
CA LEU A 190 -9.54 0.03 19.26
C LEU A 190 -9.55 1.43 18.61
N PRO A 191 -9.90 2.47 19.38
CA PRO A 191 -9.83 3.85 18.90
C PRO A 191 -8.39 4.21 18.54
N LEU A 192 -8.19 4.68 17.31
CA LEU A 192 -6.92 5.17 16.76
C LEU A 192 -6.66 6.61 17.18
N MET A 193 -7.67 7.44 17.00
CA MET A 193 -7.57 8.87 17.24
C MET A 193 -8.94 9.43 17.61
N VAL A 194 -8.91 10.50 18.38
CA VAL A 194 -10.05 11.39 18.59
C VAL A 194 -9.74 12.68 17.90
N VAL A 195 -10.71 13.18 17.15
CA VAL A 195 -10.64 14.53 16.60
C VAL A 195 -11.59 15.41 17.39
N GLU A 196 -11.05 16.38 18.11
CA GLU A 196 -11.87 17.29 18.88
C GLU A 196 -12.44 18.35 17.92
N LYS A 197 -13.75 18.29 17.70
CA LYS A 197 -14.43 19.23 16.81
C LYS A 197 -14.88 20.49 17.56
N PHE A 198 -15.29 20.31 18.82
CA PHE A 198 -15.67 21.34 19.79
C PHE A 198 -15.52 20.74 21.20
N ARG A 199 -15.32 21.58 22.23
CA ARG A 199 -15.02 21.25 23.64
C ARG A 199 -15.97 20.27 24.38
N PHE A 200 -16.95 19.66 23.69
CA PHE A 200 -18.03 18.84 24.25
C PHE A 200 -18.37 17.56 23.46
N TRP A 201 -17.81 17.34 22.26
CA TRP A 201 -18.18 16.18 21.43
C TRP A 201 -16.93 15.50 20.85
N ASP A 202 -16.57 14.37 21.45
CA ASP A 202 -15.44 13.54 21.03
C ASP A 202 -15.96 12.36 20.23
N HIS A 203 -15.49 12.22 18.99
CA HIS A 203 -15.73 11.00 18.20
C HIS A 203 -14.45 10.19 18.11
N GLU A 204 -14.55 8.94 18.54
CA GLU A 204 -13.47 7.96 18.45
C GLU A 204 -13.52 7.23 17.11
N TYR A 205 -12.36 7.18 16.44
CA TYR A 205 -12.24 6.52 15.13
C TYR A 205 -11.32 5.32 15.21
N SER A 206 -11.80 4.14 14.80
CA SER A 206 -11.01 2.93 14.60
C SER A 206 -10.95 2.57 13.12
N VAL A 207 -10.06 1.65 12.72
CA VAL A 207 -10.02 1.16 11.33
C VAL A 207 -11.38 0.57 10.94
N TRP A 208 -12.00 -0.16 11.86
CA TRP A 208 -13.32 -0.76 11.66
C TRP A 208 -14.41 0.29 11.48
N SER A 209 -14.50 1.29 12.38
CA SER A 209 -15.55 2.32 12.28
C SER A 209 -15.36 3.21 11.06
N ALA A 210 -14.12 3.56 10.71
CA ALA A 210 -13.81 4.30 9.48
C ALA A 210 -14.25 3.51 8.24
N SER A 211 -13.91 2.22 8.16
CA SER A 211 -14.28 1.37 7.03
C SER A 211 -15.80 1.22 6.87
N ARG A 212 -16.50 1.01 8.00
CA ARG A 212 -17.97 0.89 7.99
C ARG A 212 -18.63 2.20 7.56
N ARG A 213 -18.14 3.33 8.06
CA ARG A 213 -18.68 4.65 7.72
C ARG A 213 -18.56 4.95 6.23
N MET A 214 -17.42 4.63 5.61
CA MET A 214 -17.26 4.78 4.15
C MET A 214 -18.28 3.94 3.36
N LEU A 215 -18.58 2.72 3.83
CA LEU A 215 -19.61 1.88 3.19
C LEU A 215 -21.01 2.45 3.41
N ASP A 216 -21.32 2.92 4.62
CA ASP A 216 -22.63 3.49 4.95
C ASP A 216 -22.89 4.82 4.19
N GLU A 217 -21.83 5.58 3.90
CA GLU A 217 -21.88 6.85 3.15
C GLU A 217 -21.87 6.66 1.62
N GLY A 218 -21.89 5.42 1.12
CA GLY A 218 -22.00 5.12 -0.31
C GLY A 218 -20.66 5.01 -1.04
N GLU A 219 -19.53 5.21 -0.37
CA GLU A 219 -18.17 5.05 -0.91
C GLU A 219 -17.74 3.57 -0.95
N TYR A 220 -18.58 2.72 -1.57
CA TYR A 220 -18.45 1.26 -1.51
C TYR A 220 -17.11 0.74 -2.04
N VAL A 221 -16.62 1.29 -3.16
CA VAL A 221 -15.37 0.85 -3.78
C VAL A 221 -14.18 1.17 -2.87
N LEU A 222 -14.16 2.37 -2.29
CA LEU A 222 -13.08 2.82 -1.41
C LEU A 222 -13.12 2.07 -0.08
N GLY A 223 -14.30 1.94 0.53
CA GLY A 223 -14.50 1.16 1.75
C GLY A 223 -14.13 -0.32 1.58
N ALA A 224 -14.50 -0.94 0.45
CA ALA A 224 -14.11 -2.31 0.14
C ALA A 224 -12.59 -2.44 -0.09
N ALA A 225 -11.96 -1.47 -0.75
CA ALA A 225 -10.51 -1.46 -0.93
C ALA A 225 -9.77 -1.33 0.41
N VAL A 226 -10.23 -0.44 1.31
CA VAL A 226 -9.68 -0.31 2.66
C VAL A 226 -9.87 -1.63 3.42
N LEU A 227 -11.07 -2.22 3.46
CA LEU A 227 -11.28 -3.52 4.10
C LEU A 227 -10.39 -4.61 3.52
N PHE A 228 -10.25 -4.68 2.20
CA PHE A 228 -9.45 -5.71 1.56
C PHE A 228 -7.96 -5.56 1.85
N PHE A 229 -7.39 -4.36 1.64
CA PHE A 229 -5.94 -4.16 1.73
C PHE A 229 -5.44 -3.80 3.13
N VAL A 230 -6.25 -3.12 3.94
CA VAL A 230 -5.87 -2.72 5.30
C VAL A 230 -6.24 -3.81 6.29
N VAL A 231 -7.37 -4.51 6.10
CA VAL A 231 -7.85 -5.50 7.07
C VAL A 231 -7.57 -6.93 6.61
N LEU A 232 -8.19 -7.35 5.51
CA LEU A 232 -8.24 -8.75 5.10
C LEU A 232 -6.85 -9.30 4.72
N LEU A 233 -6.10 -8.60 3.87
CA LEU A 233 -4.78 -9.04 3.41
C LEU A 233 -3.74 -9.11 4.54
N PRO A 234 -3.57 -8.09 5.40
CA PRO A 234 -2.68 -8.16 6.56
C PRO A 234 -3.10 -9.25 7.55
N LEU A 235 -4.39 -9.42 7.82
CA LEU A 235 -4.89 -10.49 8.69
C LEU A 235 -4.56 -11.87 8.11
N ALA A 236 -4.83 -12.08 6.82
CA ALA A 236 -4.54 -13.33 6.11
C ALA A 236 -3.04 -13.64 6.11
N ARG A 237 -2.18 -12.63 5.90
CA ARG A 237 -0.72 -12.78 5.98
C ARG A 237 -0.27 -13.17 7.38
N LEU A 238 -0.70 -12.45 8.41
CA LEU A 238 -0.29 -12.71 9.80
C LEU A 238 -0.76 -14.10 10.25
N ALA A 239 -2.01 -14.47 9.95
CA ALA A 239 -2.53 -15.81 10.19
C ALA A 239 -1.74 -16.88 9.42
N GLY A 240 -1.41 -16.62 8.16
CA GLY A 240 -0.56 -17.50 7.34
C GLY A 240 0.83 -17.72 7.95
N ILE A 241 1.47 -16.67 8.46
CA ILE A 241 2.79 -16.77 9.13
C ILE A 241 2.67 -17.59 10.42
N VAL A 242 1.63 -17.34 11.24
CA VAL A 242 1.39 -18.14 12.46
C VAL A 242 1.22 -19.62 12.11
N LEU A 243 0.41 -19.93 11.10
CA LEU A 243 0.20 -21.31 10.63
C LEU A 243 1.50 -21.95 10.14
N LEU A 244 2.32 -21.23 9.37
CA LEU A 244 3.63 -21.71 8.92
C LEU A 244 4.61 -21.99 10.06
N ARG A 245 4.52 -21.23 11.16
CA ARG A 245 5.42 -21.38 12.33
C ARG A 245 4.94 -22.46 13.30
N TRP A 246 3.64 -22.75 13.37
CA TRP A 246 3.06 -23.77 14.26
C TRP A 246 2.83 -25.13 13.60
N SER A 247 2.71 -25.20 12.27
CA SER A 247 2.37 -26.42 11.56
C SER A 247 3.29 -26.70 10.37
N ARG A 248 3.41 -27.97 9.96
CA ARG A 248 4.07 -28.35 8.71
C ARG A 248 3.10 -28.11 7.55
N ALA A 249 3.05 -26.88 7.05
CA ALA A 249 2.20 -26.55 5.92
C ALA A 249 2.79 -27.04 4.58
N PRO A 250 1.94 -27.38 3.59
CA PRO A 250 2.42 -27.74 2.25
C PRO A 250 3.13 -26.57 1.56
N GLU A 251 4.10 -26.86 0.69
CA GLU A 251 4.90 -25.84 0.00
C GLU A 251 4.06 -24.82 -0.79
N ARG A 252 2.91 -25.25 -1.35
CA ARG A 252 1.97 -24.36 -2.04
C ARG A 252 1.41 -23.29 -1.10
N PHE A 253 1.10 -23.65 0.14
CA PHE A 253 0.61 -22.72 1.15
C PHE A 253 1.72 -21.77 1.59
N ALA A 254 2.93 -22.28 1.85
CA ALA A 254 4.08 -21.45 2.18
C ALA A 254 4.37 -20.40 1.09
N ARG A 255 4.33 -20.82 -0.18
CA ARG A 255 4.50 -19.90 -1.31
C ARG A 255 3.39 -18.85 -1.35
N ALA A 256 2.13 -19.25 -1.16
CA ALA A 256 1.00 -18.31 -1.14
C ALA A 256 1.14 -17.26 -0.03
N VAL A 257 1.54 -17.66 1.18
CA VAL A 257 1.75 -16.72 2.31
C VAL A 257 2.91 -15.75 2.04
N LEU A 258 4.00 -16.22 1.42
CA LEU A 258 5.11 -15.35 1.03
C LEU A 258 4.76 -14.43 -0.15
N GLU A 259 3.90 -14.87 -1.07
CA GLU A 259 3.37 -13.99 -2.12
C GLU A 259 2.40 -12.94 -1.56
N LEU A 260 1.60 -13.31 -0.55
CA LEU A 260 0.75 -12.37 0.20
C LEU A 260 1.55 -11.26 0.87
N GLU A 261 2.83 -11.48 1.23
CA GLU A 261 3.73 -10.42 1.73
C GLU A 261 3.83 -9.24 0.75
N LYS A 262 3.79 -9.51 -0.55
CA LYS A 262 3.89 -8.47 -1.59
C LYS A 262 2.65 -7.56 -1.63
N TRP A 263 1.52 -8.06 -1.13
CA TRP A 263 0.21 -7.39 -1.17
C TRP A 263 -0.22 -6.85 0.19
N ALA A 264 0.10 -7.54 1.27
CA ALA A 264 -0.26 -7.18 2.63
C ALA A 264 0.69 -6.10 3.15
N MET A 265 0.22 -4.86 3.09
CA MET A 265 1.03 -3.66 3.34
C MET A 265 0.97 -3.17 4.79
N LEU A 266 1.08 -4.07 5.78
CA LEU A 266 0.95 -3.66 7.18
C LEU A 266 1.96 -2.56 7.57
N ASP A 267 3.19 -2.65 7.07
CA ASP A 267 4.24 -1.66 7.31
C ASP A 267 3.89 -0.28 6.73
N VAL A 268 3.25 -0.27 5.55
CA VAL A 268 2.84 0.96 4.85
C VAL A 268 1.60 1.55 5.49
N PHE A 269 0.67 0.69 5.93
CA PHE A 269 -0.51 1.11 6.65
C PHE A 269 -0.14 1.85 7.94
N GLY A 270 0.80 1.31 8.74
CA GLY A 270 1.29 2.00 9.93
C GLY A 270 1.90 3.38 9.63
N LEU A 271 2.63 3.50 8.51
CA LEU A 271 3.18 4.79 8.06
C LEU A 271 2.10 5.75 7.55
N ALA A 272 1.13 5.25 6.78
CA ALA A 272 -0.01 6.04 6.30
C ALA A 272 -0.81 6.60 7.48
N LEU A 273 -1.03 5.80 8.52
CA LEU A 273 -1.67 6.23 9.76
C LEU A 273 -0.87 7.36 10.44
N LEU A 274 0.45 7.25 10.49
CA LEU A 274 1.32 8.30 11.05
C LEU A 274 1.23 9.60 10.24
N VAL A 275 1.25 9.50 8.91
CA VAL A 275 1.10 10.66 8.00
C VAL A 275 -0.26 11.33 8.19
N VAL A 276 -1.33 10.54 8.33
CA VAL A 276 -2.68 11.04 8.57
C VAL A 276 -2.76 11.78 9.89
N VAL A 277 -2.23 11.22 10.97
CA VAL A 277 -2.20 11.90 12.28
C VAL A 277 -1.40 13.20 12.19
N ALA A 278 -0.24 13.20 11.51
CA ALA A 278 0.58 14.39 11.34
C ALA A 278 -0.14 15.49 10.53
N LYS A 279 -0.84 15.11 9.45
CA LYS A 279 -1.59 16.06 8.61
C LYS A 279 -2.86 16.56 9.29
N LEU A 280 -3.65 15.69 9.88
CA LEU A 280 -4.87 16.08 10.58
C LEU A 280 -4.53 16.91 11.82
N GLY A 281 -3.43 16.61 12.52
CA GLY A 281 -2.92 17.41 13.64
C GLY A 281 -2.53 18.85 13.26
N ALA A 282 -2.21 19.11 11.99
CA ALA A 282 -1.96 20.45 11.48
C ALA A 282 -3.26 21.24 11.21
N LEU A 283 -4.40 20.54 11.05
CA LEU A 283 -5.69 21.10 10.70
C LEU A 283 -6.69 21.12 11.88
N ALA A 284 -6.52 20.23 12.86
CA ALA A 284 -7.39 20.06 14.01
C ALA A 284 -6.60 19.50 15.22
N SER A 285 -7.13 19.62 16.44
CA SER A 285 -6.56 18.88 17.59
C SER A 285 -6.88 17.40 17.45
N VAL A 286 -5.84 16.63 17.15
CA VAL A 286 -5.91 15.17 17.00
C VAL A 286 -5.09 14.53 18.10
N GLU A 287 -5.78 13.81 18.99
CA GLU A 287 -5.13 12.99 20.01
C GLU A 287 -5.05 11.54 19.54
N THR A 288 -3.85 10.96 19.56
CA THR A 288 -3.69 9.52 19.33
C THR A 288 -4.18 8.71 20.52
N ARG A 289 -4.96 7.67 20.28
CA ARG A 289 -5.48 6.73 21.28
C ARG A 289 -4.71 5.41 21.26
N SER A 290 -5.09 4.47 22.13
CA SER A 290 -4.37 3.20 22.30
C SER A 290 -4.31 2.34 21.04
N GLY A 291 -5.34 2.37 20.19
CA GLY A 291 -5.38 1.61 18.94
C GLY A 291 -4.26 1.97 17.97
N PHE A 292 -3.88 3.25 17.91
CA PHE A 292 -2.76 3.72 17.07
C PHE A 292 -1.45 3.02 17.45
N TRP A 293 -1.12 3.02 18.74
CA TRP A 293 0.09 2.39 19.26
C TRP A 293 0.06 0.87 19.13
N VAL A 294 -1.09 0.24 19.32
CA VAL A 294 -1.29 -1.21 19.16
C VAL A 294 -1.05 -1.64 17.70
N LEU A 295 -1.58 -0.90 16.72
CA LEU A 295 -1.36 -1.19 15.30
C LEU A 295 0.07 -0.92 14.86
N LEU A 296 0.72 0.14 15.37
CA LEU A 296 2.14 0.37 15.14
C LEU A 296 3.01 -0.77 15.71
N ALA A 297 2.70 -1.25 16.91
CA ALA A 297 3.41 -2.39 17.50
C ALA A 297 3.21 -3.67 16.67
N ALA A 298 2.00 -3.91 16.17
CA ALA A 298 1.72 -5.03 15.27
C ALA A 298 2.52 -4.93 13.96
N ALA A 299 2.60 -3.75 13.35
CA ALA A 299 3.39 -3.49 12.15
C ALA A 299 4.89 -3.71 12.41
N ALA A 300 5.43 -3.20 13.52
CA ALA A 300 6.82 -3.39 13.89
C ALA A 300 7.18 -4.87 14.09
N LEU A 301 6.32 -5.65 14.75
CA LEU A 301 6.53 -7.09 14.93
C LEU A 301 6.47 -7.85 13.60
N SER A 302 5.56 -7.47 12.71
CA SER A 302 5.44 -8.05 11.36
C SER A 302 6.68 -7.76 10.51
N LEU A 303 7.21 -6.54 10.59
CA LEU A 303 8.46 -6.17 9.92
C LEU A 303 9.61 -7.04 10.44
N ARG A 304 9.75 -7.19 11.76
CA ARG A 304 10.76 -8.07 12.36
C ARG A 304 10.62 -9.51 11.85
N ASP A 305 9.40 -10.05 11.82
CA ASP A 305 9.14 -11.42 11.36
C ASP A 305 9.56 -11.62 9.89
N THR A 306 9.34 -10.60 9.06
CA THR A 306 9.74 -10.58 7.65
C THR A 306 11.25 -10.51 7.48
N TRP A 307 11.91 -9.68 8.29
CA TRP A 307 13.37 -9.59 8.31
C TRP A 307 14.03 -10.89 8.77
N ALA A 308 13.46 -11.56 9.78
CA ALA A 308 13.93 -12.86 10.25
C ALA A 308 13.88 -13.92 9.13
N LEU A 309 12.72 -14.07 8.48
CA LEU A 309 12.54 -15.01 7.36
C LEU A 309 13.51 -14.75 6.20
N ARG A 310 13.78 -13.48 5.87
CA ARG A 310 14.72 -13.11 4.81
C ARG A 310 16.18 -13.38 5.20
N ARG A 311 16.57 -13.14 6.45
CA ARG A 311 17.95 -13.33 6.93
C ARG A 311 18.38 -14.79 6.83
N GLU A 312 17.55 -15.72 7.26
CA GLU A 312 17.83 -17.16 7.21
C GLU A 312 17.95 -17.72 5.78
N SER A 313 17.26 -17.10 4.82
CA SER A 313 17.37 -17.47 3.40
C SER A 313 18.71 -17.05 2.76
N SER A 314 19.40 -16.05 3.34
CA SER A 314 20.64 -15.50 2.81
C SER A 314 21.89 -16.18 3.35
N THR A 315 21.92 -16.49 4.65
CA THR A 315 23.06 -17.19 5.30
C THR A 315 23.24 -18.61 4.78
N ARG A 316 22.16 -19.29 4.38
CA ARG A 316 22.22 -20.66 3.82
C ARG A 316 22.54 -20.75 2.33
N ARG A 317 22.64 -19.61 1.60
CA ARG A 317 23.16 -19.60 0.21
C ARG A 317 24.69 -19.41 0.18
N ALA A 318 25.29 -19.02 1.30
CA ALA A 318 26.72 -18.76 1.43
C ALA A 318 27.50 -19.92 2.10
N ALA A 319 26.79 -20.96 2.55
CA ALA A 319 27.32 -22.19 3.13
C ALA A 319 26.99 -23.37 2.21
#